data_AF-A0A3D8PQX5-F1
#
_entry.id   AF-A0A3D8PQX5-F1
#
_cell.length_a   1.000
_cell.length_b   1.000
_cell.length_c   1.000
_cell.angle_alpha   90.00
_cell.angle_beta   90.00
_cell.angle_gamma   90.00
#
_symmetry.space_group_name_H-M   'P 1'
#
loop_
_entity.id
_entity.type
_entity.pdbx_description
1 polymer ?
#
loop_
_entity_poly.entity_id
_entity_poly.type
_entity_poly.pdbx_seq_one_letter_code
_entity_poly.pdbx_strand_id
1 'polypeptide(L)' 'MDMHEYLQKRIEYLRRKMMQIATHKGLTDTESVKISQELDIVLNHYEKMKKQANKHSM' A
#
# COMPACT_ATOMS: atom_id res chain seq x y z
N MET A 1 -17.58 2.43 -5.96
CA MET A 1 -16.31 2.01 -5.36
C MET A 1 -16.11 2.87 -4.12
N ASP A 2 -16.18 2.26 -2.94
CA ASP A 2 -15.95 3.00 -1.69
C ASP A 2 -14.43 3.17 -1.44
N MET A 3 -14.10 4.03 -0.47
CA MET A 3 -12.71 4.35 -0.15
C MET A 3 -11.93 3.12 0.35
N HIS A 4 -12.59 2.15 0.98
CA HIS A 4 -11.96 0.93 1.47
C HIS A 4 -11.53 0.04 0.31
N GLU A 5 -12.43 -0.19 -0.64
CA GLU A 5 -12.18 -0.93 -1.87
C GLU A 5 -11.07 -0.24 -2.69
N TYR A 6 -11.06 1.09 -2.73
CA TYR A 6 -10.04 1.87 -3.45
C TYR A 6 -8.64 1.62 -2.89
N LEU A 7 -8.49 1.72 -1.57
CA LEU A 7 -7.22 1.47 -0.91
C LEU A 7 -6.74 0.04 -1.11
N GLN A 8 -7.64 -0.96 -1.04
CA GLN A 8 -7.28 -2.36 -1.31
C GLN A 8 -6.76 -2.57 -2.74
N LYS A 9 -7.45 -2.03 -3.77
CA LYS A 9 -6.97 -2.13 -5.15
C LYS A 9 -5.65 -1.39 -5.35
N ARG A 10 -5.45 -0.24 -4.70
CA ARG A 10 -4.21 0.53 -4.78
C ARG A 10 -3.04 -0.21 -4.11
N ILE A 11 -3.26 -0.84 -2.95
CA ILE A 11 -2.27 -1.67 -2.25
C ILE A 11 -1.83 -2.84 -3.15
N GLU A 12 -2.78 -3.59 -3.71
CA GLU A 12 -2.46 -4.73 -4.56
C GLU A 12 -1.72 -4.32 -5.85
N TYR A 13 -2.13 -3.20 -6.46
CA TYR A 13 -1.41 -2.63 -7.60
C TYR A 13 0.04 -2.30 -7.25
N LEU A 14 0.27 -1.55 -6.16
CA LEU A 14 1.60 -1.13 -5.74
C LEU A 14 2.47 -2.32 -5.33
N ARG A 15 1.89 -3.32 -4.65
CA ARG A 15 2.58 -4.58 -4.29
C ARG A 15 3.08 -5.31 -5.53
N ARG A 16 2.24 -5.48 -6.56
CA ARG A 16 2.65 -6.14 -7.82
C ARG A 16 3.74 -5.34 -8.52
N LYS A 17 3.59 -4.02 -8.59
CA LYS A 17 4.58 -3.12 -9.21
C LYS A 17 5.93 -3.19 -8.48
N MET A 18 5.91 -3.18 -7.15
CA MET A 18 7.11 -3.34 -6.32
C MET A 18 7.81 -4.67 -6.61
N MET A 19 7.07 -5.79 -6.62
CA MET A 19 7.68 -7.10 -6.92
C MET A 19 8.28 -7.15 -8.32
N GLN A 20 7.62 -6.58 -9.32
CA GLN A 20 8.16 -6.51 -10.67
C GLN A 20 9.48 -5.73 -10.68
N ILE A 21 9.51 -4.53 -10.09
CA ILE A 21 10.70 -3.68 -10.13
C ILE A 21 11.83 -4.26 -9.28
N ALA A 22 11.54 -4.80 -8.10
CA ALA A 22 12.51 -5.51 -7.29
C ALA A 22 13.12 -6.74 -7.99
N THR A 23 12.31 -7.46 -8.78
CA THR A 23 12.79 -8.61 -9.57
C THR A 23 13.74 -8.18 -10.69
N HIS A 24 13.49 -7.03 -11.33
CA HIS A 24 14.29 -6.57 -12.47
C HIS A 24 15.50 -5.71 -12.06
N LYS A 25 15.39 -4.94 -10.98
CA LYS A 25 16.35 -3.92 -10.58
C LYS A 25 16.99 -4.17 -9.20
N GLY A 26 16.45 -5.10 -8.42
CA GLY A 26 16.87 -5.37 -7.05
C GLY A 26 16.14 -4.47 -6.04
N LEU A 27 16.17 -4.90 -4.77
CA LEU A 27 15.45 -4.25 -3.67
C LEU A 27 16.04 -2.90 -3.27
N THR A 28 17.34 -2.69 -3.48
CA THR A 28 18.05 -1.45 -3.14
C THR A 28 18.03 -0.42 -4.27
N ASP A 29 17.44 -0.74 -5.43
CA ASP A 29 17.26 0.23 -6.50
C ASP A 29 16.38 1.38 -6.04
N THR A 30 16.68 2.59 -6.51
CA THR A 30 15.97 3.80 -6.10
C THR A 30 14.48 3.74 -6.45
N GLU A 31 14.11 3.06 -7.54
CA GLU A 31 12.71 2.89 -7.93
C GLU A 31 11.99 1.88 -7.01
N SER A 32 12.66 0.77 -6.66
CA SER A 32 12.16 -0.20 -5.68
C SER A 32 11.88 0.47 -4.33
N VAL A 33 12.82 1.30 -3.85
CA VAL A 33 12.69 2.04 -2.58
C VAL A 33 11.56 3.06 -2.63
N LYS A 34 11.42 3.81 -3.74
CA LYS A 34 10.32 4.78 -3.88
C LYS A 34 8.96 4.10 -3.84
N ILE A 35 8.81 2.96 -4.52
CA ILE A 35 7.53 2.24 -4.54
C ILE A 35 7.22 1.58 -3.21
N SER A 36 8.23 1.09 -2.47
CA SER A 36 8.00 0.57 -1.11
C SER A 36 7.49 1.68 -0.17
N GLN A 37 8.05 2.88 -0.27
CA GLN A 37 7.58 4.05 0.49
C GLN A 37 6.14 4.45 0.12
N GLU A 38 5.79 4.45 -1.18
CA GLU A 38 4.41 4.69 -1.62
C GLU A 38 3.44 3.64 -1.09
N LEU A 39 3.83 2.36 -1.13
CA LEU A 39 3.03 1.25 -0.61
C LEU A 39 2.79 1.41 0.90
N ASP A 40 3.83 1.75 1.67
CA ASP A 40 3.74 1.99 3.11
C ASP A 40 2.78 3.14 3.45
N ILE A 41 2.77 4.23 2.68
CA ILE A 41 1.84 5.35 2.87
C ILE A 41 0.39 4.88 2.72
N VAL A 42 0.09 4.10 1.69
CA VAL A 42 -1.27 3.60 1.42
C VAL A 42 -1.70 2.59 2.49
N LEU A 43 -0.80 1.70 2.92
CA LEU A 43 -1.05 0.75 4.02
C LEU A 43 -1.37 1.49 5.32
N ASN A 44 -0.60 2.53 5.64
CA ASN A 44 -0.84 3.34 6.83
C ASN A 44 -2.21 4.05 6.80
N HIS A 45 -2.66 4.52 5.64
CA HIS A 45 -4.01 5.09 5.49
C HIS A 45 -5.09 4.04 5.68
N TYR A 46 -4.94 2.86 5.08
CA TYR A 46 -5.88 1.75 5.25
C TYR A 46 -6.02 1.34 6.72
N GLU A 47 -4.91 1.17 7.42
CA GLU A 47 -4.91 0.81 8.84
C GLU A 47 -5.54 1.90 9.73
N LYS A 48 -5.30 3.18 9.45
CA LYS A 48 -5.97 4.28 10.16
C LYS A 48 -7.48 4.24 9.97
N MET A 49 -7.96 4.02 8.74
CA MET A 49 -9.40 3.91 8.46
C MET A 49 -10.03 2.71 9.16
N LYS A 50 -9.37 1.55 9.12
CA LYS A 50 -9.83 0.34 9.82
C LYS A 50 -9.93 0.55 11.33
N LYS A 51 -8.94 1.24 11.92
CA LYS A 51 -8.96 1.59 13.36
C LYS A 51 -10.09 2.56 13.70
N GLN A 52 -10.41 3.51 12.84
CA GLN A 52 -11.54 4.44 13.07
C GLN A 52 -12.88 3.72 13.00
N ALA A 53 -13.06 2.81 12.03
CA ALA A 53 -14.27 1.99 11.93
C ALA A 53 -14.48 1.13 13.20
N ASN A 54 -13.42 0.50 13.71
CA ASN A 54 -13.50 -0.34 14.91
C ASN A 54 -13.74 0.45 16.21
N LYS A 55 -13.28 1.72 16.29
CA LYS A 55 -13.51 2.59 17.45
C LYS A 55 -14.95 3.09 17.58
N HIS A 56 -15.73 3.06 16.50
CA HIS A 56 -17.14 3.47 16.53
C HIS A 56 -18.08 2.32 16.95
N SER A 57 -17.54 1.13 17.21
CA SER A 57 -18.28 -0.07 17.65
C SER A 57 -18.06 -0.43 19.13
N MET A 58 -17.39 0.43 19.90
CA MET A 58 -17.27 0.35 21.36
C MET A 58 -17.74 1.66 21.99
#